data_AF-A0A392V9A2-F1
#
_entry.id   AF-A0A392V9A2-F1
#
_cell.length_a   1.000
_cell.length_b   1.000
_cell.length_c   1.000
_cell.angle_alpha   90.00
_cell.angle_beta   90.00
_cell.angle_gamma   90.00
#
_symmetry.space_group_name_H-M   'P 1'
#
loop_
_entity.id
_entity.type
_entity.pdbx_description
1 polymer ?
#
loop_
_entity_poly.entity_id
_entity_poly.type
_entity_poly.pdbx_seq_one_letter_code
_entity_poly.pdbx_strand_id
1 'polypeptide(L)' 'MPQQPMFFCEVFDVWGIDFMGPFPASLGYLYILLAVDYVSKWVEAIPTRTNDSRVVA' A
#
# COMPACT_ATOMS: atom_id res chain seq x y z
N MET A 1 22.32 -21.03 26.23
CA MET A 1 22.15 -20.18 25.03
C MET A 1 20.70 -19.73 25.02
N PRO A 2 20.37 -18.43 24.94
CA PRO A 2 18.98 -18.02 24.84
C PRO A 2 18.49 -18.33 23.42
N GLN A 3 17.40 -19.09 23.32
CA GLN A 3 16.70 -19.27 22.05
C GLN A 3 15.98 -17.95 21.77
N GLN A 4 16.43 -17.21 20.75
CA GLN A 4 15.65 -16.08 20.26
C GLN A 4 14.33 -16.63 19.70
N PRO A 5 13.17 -16.08 20.09
CA PRO A 5 11.91 -16.43 19.45
C PRO A 5 12.05 -16.13 17.97
N MET A 6 11.81 -17.13 17.12
CA MET A 6 11.69 -16.92 15.69
C MET A 6 10.38 -16.16 15.48
N PHE A 7 10.45 -14.88 15.14
CA PHE A 7 9.27 -14.11 14.78
C PHE A 7 8.75 -14.66 13.45
N PHE A 8 7.62 -15.37 13.52
CA PHE A 8 6.88 -15.79 12.35
C PHE A 8 6.01 -14.61 11.90
N CYS A 9 6.09 -14.26 10.63
CA CYS A 9 5.36 -13.15 10.02
C CYS A 9 4.71 -13.70 8.75
N GLU A 10 3.39 -13.73 8.73
CA GLU A 10 2.57 -14.21 7.62
C GLU A 10 2.36 -13.12 6.57
N VAL A 11 1.94 -13.52 5.37
CA VAL A 11 1.57 -12.58 4.31
C VAL A 11 0.46 -11.66 4.83
N PHE A 12 0.62 -10.35 4.64
CA PHE A 12 -0.25 -9.29 5.17
C PHE A 12 -0.17 -9.02 6.68
N ASP A 13 0.74 -9.63 7.44
CA ASP A 13 0.98 -9.23 8.84
C ASP A 13 1.59 -7.81 8.93
N VAL A 14 2.39 -7.43 7.93
CA VAL A 14 3.03 -6.12 7.86
C VAL A 14 2.85 -5.58 6.44
N TRP A 15 1.97 -4.61 6.29
CA TRP A 15 1.65 -3.96 5.02
C TRP A 15 1.42 -2.47 5.23
N GLY A 16 1.43 -1.71 4.14
CA GLY A 16 1.22 -0.27 4.15
C GLY A 16 0.40 0.19 2.96
N ILE A 17 -0.27 1.32 3.13
CA ILE A 17 -0.95 2.04 2.05
C ILE A 17 -0.49 3.48 2.00
N ASP A 18 -0.41 4.05 0.81
CA ASP A 18 -0.12 5.47 0.61
C ASP A 18 -0.73 5.99 -0.69
N PHE A 19 -0.89 7.31 -0.79
CA PHE A 19 -1.22 7.99 -2.04
C PHE A 19 0.05 8.55 -2.68
N MET A 20 0.32 8.15 -3.91
CA MET A 20 1.32 8.80 -4.75
C MET A 20 0.65 9.86 -5.64
N GLY A 21 1.29 11.03 -5.77
CA GLY A 21 0.83 12.11 -6.63
C GLY A 21 0.96 13.49 -5.97
N PRO A 22 0.42 14.55 -6.60
CA PRO A 22 -0.37 14.52 -7.83
C PRO A 22 0.49 14.33 -9.09
N PHE A 23 0.01 13.52 -10.03
CA PHE A 23 0.57 13.31 -11.36
C PHE A 23 -0.16 14.18 -12.40
N PRO A 24 0.42 14.39 -13.60
CA PRO A 24 -0.33 14.94 -14.73
C PRO A 24 -1.60 14.14 -14.98
N ALA A 25 -2.72 14.85 -15.18
CA ALA A 25 -4.02 14.21 -15.28
C ALA A 25 -4.10 13.24 -16.46
N SER A 26 -4.51 12.00 -16.18
CA SER A 26 -4.89 11.01 -17.19
C SER A 26 -6.35 10.61 -16.95
N LEU A 27 -7.24 10.99 -17.86
CA LEU A 27 -8.70 10.74 -17.73
C LEU A 27 -9.31 11.26 -16.40
N GLY A 28 -8.74 12.32 -15.85
CA GLY A 28 -9.15 12.92 -14.57
C GLY A 28 -8.61 12.23 -13.32
N TYR A 29 -7.78 11.21 -13.46
CA TYR A 29 -7.02 10.60 -12.35
C TYR A 29 -5.73 11.36 -12.11
N LEU A 30 -5.46 11.68 -10.84
CA LEU A 30 -4.33 12.51 -10.40
C LEU A 30 -3.43 11.76 -9.42
N TYR A 31 -3.94 10.73 -8.76
CA TYR A 31 -3.25 10.02 -7.71
C TYR A 31 -3.25 8.51 -7.99
N ILE A 32 -2.38 7.79 -7.29
CA ILE A 32 -2.38 6.33 -7.25
C ILE A 32 -2.48 5.94 -5.78
N LEU A 33 -3.52 5.19 -5.40
CA LEU A 33 -3.57 4.48 -4.13
C LEU A 33 -2.70 3.24 -4.27
N LEU A 34 -1.65 3.15 -3.46
CA LEU A 34 -0.69 2.05 -3.48
C LEU A 34 -0.84 1.25 -2.20
N ALA A 35 -0.99 -0.07 -2.31
CA ALA A 35 -0.89 -1.01 -1.20
C ALA A 35 0.32 -1.92 -1.40
N VAL A 36 1.11 -2.11 -0.34
CA VAL A 36 2.31 -2.96 -0.36
C VAL A 36 2.27 -3.90 0.82
N ASP A 37 2.28 -5.20 0.55
CA ASP A 37 2.59 -6.21 1.57
C ASP A 37 4.12 -6.30 1.71
N TYR A 38 4.64 -5.94 2.89
CA TYR A 38 6.09 -5.90 3.09
C TYR A 38 6.69 -7.30 3.24
N VAL A 39 5.88 -8.31 3.51
CA VAL A 39 6.31 -9.70 3.70
C VAL A 39 6.50 -10.40 2.34
N SER A 40 5.46 -10.49 1.52
CA SER A 40 5.53 -11.09 0.17
C SER A 40 6.06 -10.15 -0.90
N LYS A 41 6.21 -8.85 -0.60
CA LYS A 41 6.51 -7.79 -1.58
C LYS A 41 5.43 -7.64 -2.66
N TRP A 42 4.23 -8.14 -2.41
CA TRP A 42 3.09 -7.93 -3.28
C TRP A 42 2.66 -6.45 -3.28
N VAL A 43 2.26 -5.96 -4.45
CA VAL A 43 1.90 -4.56 -4.68
C VAL A 43 0.61 -4.48 -5.49
N GLU A 44 -0.31 -3.64 -5.03
CA GLU A 44 -1.51 -3.23 -5.78
C GLU A 44 -1.56 -1.71 -5.92
N ALA A 45 -1.91 -1.24 -7.12
CA ALA A 45 -1.94 0.17 -7.45
C ALA A 45 -3.23 0.51 -8.20
N ILE A 46 -4.00 1.46 -7.68
CA ILE A 46 -5.29 1.88 -8.24
C ILE A 46 -5.25 3.37 -8.54
N PRO A 47 -5.60 3.82 -9.76
CA PRO A 47 -5.67 5.24 -10.07
C PRO A 47 -6.87 5.90 -9.37
N THR A 48 -6.65 7.06 -8.77
CA THR A 48 -7.67 7.79 -7.99
C THR A 48 -7.72 9.27 -8.39
N ARG A 49 -8.92 9.85 -8.32
CA ARG A 49 -9.14 11.27 -8.68
C ARG A 49 -8.82 12.22 -7.53
N THR A 50 -8.94 11.72 -6.31
CA THR A 50 -8.65 12.42 -5.06
C THR A 50 -7.84 11.53 -4.13
N ASN A 51 -7.20 12.13 -3.13
CA ASN A 51 -6.41 11.45 -2.09
C ASN A 51 -7.11 11.50 -0.72
N ASP A 52 -8.44 11.49 -0.72
CA ASP A 52 -9.25 11.54 0.50
C ASP A 52 -9.64 10.14 0.99
N SER A 53 -10.04 10.04 2.26
CA SER A 53 -10.39 8.75 2.89
C SER A 53 -11.61 8.06 2.27
N ARG A 54 -12.44 8.76 1.48
CA ARG A 54 -13.62 8.15 0.83
C ARG A 54 -13.20 7.18 -0.27
N VAL A 55 -11.98 7.32 -0.77
CA VAL A 55 -11.40 6.45 -1.80
C VAL A 55 -10.85 5.14 -1.22
N VAL A 56 -10.61 5.10 0.10
CA VAL A 56 -10.03 3.95 0.83
C VAL A 56 -11.13 3.07 1.46
N ALA A 57 -12.40 3.49 1.37
CA ALA A 57 -13.54 2.85 2.03
C ALA A 57 -14.08 1.60 1.32
#